data_AF-A0A1I0ZF96-F1
#
_entry.id   AF-A0A1I0ZF96-F1
#
_cell.length_a   1.000
_cell.length_b   1.000
_cell.length_c   1.000
_cell.angle_alpha   90.00
_cell.angle_beta   90.00
_cell.angle_gamma   90.00
#
_symmetry.space_group_name_H-M   'P 1'
#
loop_
_entity.id
_entity.type
_entity.pdbx_description
1 polymer ?
#
loop_
_entity_poly.entity_id
_entity_poly.type
_entity_poly.pdbx_seq_one_letter_code
_entity_poly.pdbx_strand_id
1 'polypeptide(L)'
;MIYQRSIPNHVVLKALALTIGSIGVVFTTIFLLNLTEDASFLMIMFESVSAFGTLGLSMGLTGSLTLFGKCVIILNMLIGKLGPLTFAFAFAKQSPDLIKYPNEEILTG
;
A
#
# COMPACT_ATOMS: atom_id res chain seq x y z
N MET A 1 13.44 18.57 11.11
CA MET A 1 14.87 18.80 10.89
C MET A 1 15.60 17.50 11.19
N ILE A 2 16.31 16.93 10.22
CA ILE A 2 17.16 15.74 10.42
C ILE A 2 18.59 16.21 10.10
N TYR A 3 19.56 15.98 11.00
CA TYR A 3 20.96 16.39 10.83
C TYR A 3 21.17 17.87 10.42
N GLN A 4 20.40 18.82 10.99
CA GLN A 4 20.46 20.26 10.67
C GLN A 4 20.16 20.65 9.20
N ARG A 5 19.57 19.76 8.40
CA ARG A 5 19.05 20.10 7.06
C ARG A 5 17.53 20.13 7.02
N SER A 6 17.00 21.11 6.28
CA SER A 6 15.57 21.27 5.99
C SER A 6 15.12 20.24 4.96
N ILE A 7 14.08 19.47 5.29
CA ILE A 7 13.47 18.50 4.37
C ILE A 7 12.59 19.31 3.40
N PRO A 8 12.77 19.16 2.08
CA PRO A 8 11.93 19.86 1.13
C PRO A 8 10.52 19.26 1.12
N ASN A 9 9.49 20.11 1.02
CA ASN A 9 8.08 19.71 1.14
C ASN A 9 7.66 18.61 0.17
N HIS A 10 8.28 18.52 -1.01
CA HIS A 10 8.00 17.45 -1.97
C HIS A 10 8.37 16.06 -1.45
N VAL A 11 9.36 15.93 -0.56
CA VAL A 11 9.72 14.65 0.08
C VAL A 11 8.67 14.25 1.10
N VAL A 12 8.16 15.21 1.87
CA VAL A 12 7.10 14.98 2.86
C VAL A 12 5.81 14.54 2.18
N LEU A 13 5.40 15.23 1.11
CA LEU A 13 4.22 14.88 0.33
C LEU A 13 4.34 13.49 -0.32
N LYS A 14 5.52 13.16 -0.87
CA LYS A 14 5.79 11.82 -1.43
C LYS A 14 5.75 10.74 -0.35
N ALA A 15 6.34 10.98 0.80
CA ALA A 15 6.31 10.04 1.92
C ALA A 15 4.88 9.81 2.42
N LEU A 16 4.10 10.87 2.55
CA LEU A 16 2.69 10.80 2.96
C LEU A 16 1.85 10.02 1.94
N ALA A 17 2.01 10.30 0.63
CA ALA A 17 1.35 9.55 -0.43
C ALA A 17 1.72 8.05 -0.42
N LEU A 18 3.00 7.74 -0.20
CA LEU A 18 3.50 6.37 -0.02
C LEU A 18 2.83 5.67 1.17
N THR A 19 2.76 6.34 2.32
CA THR A 19 2.18 5.76 3.54
C THR A 19 0.69 5.47 3.35
N ILE A 20 -0.08 6.44 2.85
CA ILE A 20 -1.53 6.27 2.62
C ILE A 20 -1.77 5.18 1.57
N GLY A 21 -1.01 5.18 0.48
CA GLY A 21 -1.10 4.15 -0.57
C GLY A 21 -0.80 2.75 -0.04
N SER A 22 0.25 2.61 0.77
CA SER A 22 0.62 1.34 1.43
C SER A 22 -0.51 0.82 2.31
N ILE A 23 -1.08 1.70 3.14
CA ILE A 23 -2.20 1.34 4.03
C ILE A 23 -3.40 0.88 3.21
N GLY A 24 -3.75 1.58 2.13
CA GLY A 24 -4.86 1.20 1.25
C GLY A 24 -4.67 -0.17 0.61
N VAL A 25 -3.46 -0.48 0.12
CA VAL A 25 -3.14 -1.80 -0.45
C VAL A 25 -3.26 -2.90 0.59
N VAL A 26 -2.63 -2.73 1.77
CA VAL A 26 -2.69 -3.73 2.85
C VAL A 26 -4.13 -3.97 3.29
N PHE A 27 -4.93 -2.90 3.43
CA PHE A 27 -6.33 -3.01 3.82
C PHE A 27 -7.16 -3.78 2.79
N THR A 28 -6.93 -3.52 1.50
CA THR A 28 -7.57 -4.24 0.40
C THR A 28 -7.20 -5.72 0.43
N THR A 29 -5.91 -6.03 0.61
CA THR A 29 -5.42 -7.41 0.75
C THR A 29 -6.10 -8.14 1.91
N ILE A 30 -6.14 -7.53 3.10
CA ILE A 30 -6.82 -8.11 4.29
C ILE A 30 -8.29 -8.40 3.98
N PHE A 31 -8.99 -7.46 3.33
CA PHE A 31 -10.40 -7.63 2.97
C PHE A 31 -10.63 -8.80 2.00
N LEU A 32 -9.82 -8.91 0.94
CA LEU A 32 -9.91 -10.03 0.00
C LEU A 32 -9.61 -11.38 0.66
N LEU A 33 -8.59 -11.45 1.51
CA LEU A 33 -8.21 -12.66 2.22
C LEU A 33 -9.27 -13.08 3.25
N ASN A 34 -9.87 -12.12 3.95
CA ASN A 34 -10.93 -12.40 4.91
C ASN A 34 -12.21 -12.94 4.25
N LEU A 35 -12.50 -12.54 3.02
CA LEU A 35 -13.61 -13.08 2.24
C LEU A 35 -13.33 -14.48 1.67
N THR A 36 -12.07 -14.81 1.40
CA THR A 36 -11.69 -16.05 0.72
C THR A 36 -11.31 -17.17 1.68
N GLU A 37 -10.70 -16.81 2.82
CA GLU A 37 -10.12 -17.75 3.77
C GLU A 37 -10.88 -17.70 5.12
N ASP A 38 -11.34 -18.86 5.59
CA ASP A 38 -11.88 -19.03 6.95
C ASP A 38 -10.72 -19.18 7.96
N ALA A 39 -10.05 -18.07 8.26
CA ALA A 39 -8.97 -18.01 9.22
C ALA A 39 -9.14 -16.88 10.23
N SER A 40 -8.42 -16.97 11.35
CA SER A 40 -8.44 -15.92 12.37
C SER A 40 -7.99 -14.58 11.77
N PHE A 41 -8.74 -13.51 12.06
CA PHE A 41 -8.44 -12.16 11.57
C PHE A 41 -7.00 -11.72 11.87
N LEU A 42 -6.50 -12.03 13.07
CA LEU A 42 -5.13 -11.70 13.47
C LEU A 42 -4.08 -12.38 12.56
N MET A 43 -4.36 -13.62 12.15
CA MET A 43 -3.48 -14.38 11.26
C MET A 43 -3.49 -13.77 9.85
N ILE A 44 -4.67 -13.41 9.32
CA ILE A 44 -4.80 -12.76 8.01
C ILE A 44 -4.11 -11.38 8.00
N MET A 45 -4.29 -10.60 9.07
CA MET A 45 -3.64 -9.30 9.22
C MET A 45 -2.11 -9.46 9.24
N PHE A 46 -1.59 -10.40 10.04
CA PHE A 46 -0.16 -10.65 10.14
C PHE A 46 0.44 -11.07 8.79
N GLU A 47 -0.23 -11.98 8.07
CA GLU A 47 0.19 -12.41 6.72
C GLU A 47 0.18 -11.26 5.72
N SER A 48 -0.89 -10.46 5.70
CA SER A 48 -1.03 -9.35 4.76
C SER A 48 0.07 -8.30 4.96
N VAL A 49 0.36 -7.96 6.21
CA VAL A 49 1.43 -7.01 6.59
C VAL A 49 2.82 -7.60 6.28
N SER A 50 3.05 -8.87 6.61
CA SER A 50 4.32 -9.56 6.34
C SER A 50 4.60 -9.68 4.85
N ALA A 51 3.59 -10.05 4.05
CA ALA A 51 3.68 -10.15 2.61
C ALA A 51 3.95 -8.77 1.97
N PHE A 52 3.27 -7.72 2.43
CA PHE A 52 3.50 -6.36 1.94
C PHE A 52 4.90 -5.85 2.29
N GLY A 53 5.37 -6.11 3.52
CA GLY A 53 6.73 -5.81 3.94
C GLY A 53 7.80 -6.73 3.34
N THR A 54 7.41 -7.77 2.60
CA THR A 54 8.29 -8.84 2.10
C THR A 54 9.18 -9.45 3.20
N LEU A 55 8.64 -9.56 4.42
CA LEU A 55 9.39 -10.01 5.60
C LEU A 55 9.67 -11.51 5.60
N GLY A 56 8.91 -12.28 4.81
CA GLY A 56 9.05 -13.74 4.71
C GLY A 56 8.58 -14.50 5.97
N LEU A 57 7.90 -13.80 6.89
CA LEU A 57 7.35 -14.41 8.10
C LEU A 57 5.91 -14.85 7.85
N SER A 58 5.54 -16.01 8.40
CA SER A 58 4.20 -16.55 8.30
C SER A 58 3.76 -17.11 9.65
N MET A 59 2.49 -16.96 9.98
CA MET A 59 1.90 -17.59 11.16
C MET A 59 1.36 -19.01 10.87
N GLY A 60 1.69 -19.56 9.70
CA GLY A 60 1.29 -20.90 9.25
C GLY A 60 0.13 -20.91 8.24
N LEU A 61 -0.43 -19.73 7.90
CA LEU A 61 -1.53 -19.63 6.94
C LEU A 61 -1.07 -19.82 5.49
N THR A 62 0.17 -19.45 5.15
CA THR A 62 0.68 -19.45 3.77
C THR A 62 0.55 -20.82 3.08
N GLY A 63 0.62 -21.92 3.84
CA GLY A 63 0.50 -23.29 3.34
C GLY A 63 -0.94 -23.72 3.03
N SER A 64 -1.91 -23.24 3.80
CA SER A 64 -3.32 -23.66 3.73
C SER A 64 -4.19 -22.79 2.83
N LEU A 65 -3.65 -21.71 2.25
CA LEU A 65 -4.44 -20.83 1.39
C LEU A 65 -5.00 -21.55 0.17
N THR A 66 -6.20 -21.11 -0.22
CA THR A 66 -6.82 -21.40 -1.50
C THR A 66 -5.95 -20.88 -2.66
N LEU A 67 -6.19 -21.42 -3.86
CA LEU A 67 -5.46 -21.00 -5.07
C LEU A 67 -5.59 -19.49 -5.30
N PHE A 68 -6.76 -18.92 -5.00
CA PHE A 68 -7.04 -17.49 -5.12
C PHE A 68 -6.29 -16.67 -4.07
N GLY A 69 -6.31 -17.09 -2.79
CA GLY A 69 -5.57 -16.43 -1.72
C GLY A 69 -4.06 -16.38 -1.98
N LYS A 70 -3.49 -17.45 -2.56
CA LYS A 70 -2.08 -17.49 -2.97
C LYS A 70 -1.77 -16.45 -4.05
N CYS A 71 -2.61 -16.31 -5.07
CA CYS A 71 -2.46 -15.27 -6.09
C CYS A 71 -2.48 -13.87 -5.48
N VAL A 72 -3.40 -13.60 -4.54
CA VAL A 72 -3.49 -12.30 -3.84
C VAL A 72 -2.21 -12.00 -3.06
N ILE A 73 -1.69 -12.97 -2.29
CA ILE A 73 -0.43 -12.80 -1.52
C ILE A 73 0.77 -12.54 -2.45
N ILE A 74 0.87 -13.25 -3.58
CA ILE A 74 1.96 -13.06 -4.55
C ILE A 74 1.91 -11.63 -5.12
N LEU A 75 0.72 -11.15 -5.50
CA LEU A 75 0.54 -9.77 -5.97
C LEU A 75 0.89 -8.76 -4.87
N ASN A 76 0.48 -9.00 -3.64
CA ASN A 76 0.79 -8.14 -2.50
C ASN A 76 2.31 -8.06 -2.24
N MET A 77 3.05 -9.17 -2.34
CA MET A 77 4.51 -9.20 -2.25
C MET A 77 5.19 -8.42 -3.39
N LEU A 78 4.67 -8.53 -4.62
CA LEU A 78 5.20 -7.78 -5.75
C LEU A 78 5.00 -6.26 -5.56
N ILE A 79 3.81 -5.85 -5.13
CA ILE A 79 3.50 -4.43 -4.85
C ILE A 79 4.37 -3.91 -3.70
N GLY A 80 4.53 -4.71 -2.64
CA GLY A 80 5.41 -4.41 -1.51
C GLY A 80 6.86 -4.16 -1.92
N LYS A 81 7.42 -5.04 -2.76
CA LYS A 81 8.81 -4.96 -3.24
C LYS A 81 9.05 -3.82 -4.25
N LEU A 82 8.12 -3.59 -5.17
CA LEU A 82 8.22 -2.51 -6.16
C LEU A 82 7.95 -1.14 -5.54
N GLY A 83 7.23 -1.12 -4.41
CA GLY A 83 6.76 0.08 -3.74
C GLY A 83 5.43 0.59 -4.33
N PRO A 84 4.47 1.02 -3.48
CA PRO A 84 3.17 1.48 -3.95
C PRO A 84 3.26 2.65 -4.92
N LEU A 85 4.25 3.53 -4.77
CA LEU A 85 4.42 4.67 -5.67
C LEU A 85 4.83 4.22 -7.07
N THR A 86 5.75 3.27 -7.21
CA THR A 86 6.19 2.76 -8.52
C THR A 86 5.03 2.09 -9.25
N PHE A 87 4.22 1.32 -8.51
CA PHE A 87 3.02 0.69 -9.06
C PHE A 87 1.98 1.74 -9.45
N ALA A 88 1.73 2.73 -8.58
CA ALA A 88 0.85 3.85 -8.89
C ALA A 88 1.33 4.65 -10.10
N PHE A 89 2.63 4.92 -10.23
CA PHE A 89 3.21 5.61 -11.38
C PHE A 89 3.13 4.79 -12.68
N ALA A 90 3.25 3.46 -12.60
CA ALA A 90 3.08 2.59 -13.76
C ALA A 90 1.65 2.63 -14.34
N PHE A 91 0.65 2.86 -13.48
CA PHE A 91 -0.75 3.01 -13.89
C PHE A 91 -1.22 4.46 -14.01
N ALA A 92 -0.47 5.43 -13.48
CA ALA A 92 -0.82 6.83 -13.55
C ALA A 92 -0.54 7.38 -14.95
N LYS A 93 -1.60 7.81 -15.64
CA LYS A 93 -1.48 8.58 -16.87
C LYS A 93 -0.99 9.99 -16.51
N GLN A 94 0.23 10.32 -16.90
CA GLN A 94 0.76 11.69 -16.77
C GLN A 94 0.04 12.59 -17.78
N SER A 95 -1.04 13.24 -17.34
CA SER A 95 -1.64 14.35 -18.08
C SER A 95 -0.96 15.63 -17.61
N PRO A 96 -0.17 16.34 -18.46
CA PRO A 96 0.35 17.63 -18.08
C PRO A 96 -0.82 18.61 -17.93
N ASP A 97 -0.94 19.21 -16.75
CA ASP A 97 -1.97 20.21 -16.48
C ASP A 97 -1.52 21.53 -17.12
N LEU A 98 -2.06 21.83 -18.30
CA LEU A 98 -1.75 23.06 -19.06
C LEU A 98 -2.52 24.29 -18.55
N ILE A 99 -3.52 24.09 -17.67
CA ILE A 99 -4.41 25.15 -17.19
C ILE A 99 -4.48 25.09 -15.66
N LYS A 100 -4.11 26.19 -15.00
CA LYS A 100 -4.25 26.34 -13.54
C LYS A 100 -5.65 26.85 -13.21
N TYR A 101 -6.38 26.10 -12.39
CA TYR A 101 -7.65 26.54 -11.81
C TYR A 101 -7.43 27.50 -10.63
N PRO A 102 -8.34 28.45 -10.37
CA PRO A 102 -8.25 29.34 -9.22
C PRO A 102 -8.30 28.55 -7.91
N ASN A 103 -7.53 28.98 -6.91
CA ASN A 103 -7.50 28.33 -5.60
C ASN A 103 -8.81 28.59 -4.87
N GLU A 104 -9.48 27.52 -4.44
CA GLU A 104 -10.68 27.60 -3.61
C GLU A 104 -10.34 27.11 -2.21
N GLU A 105 -10.66 27.91 -1.20
CA GLU A 105 -10.35 27.62 0.20
C GLU A 105 -11.43 26.69 0.75
N ILE A 106 -11.18 25.38 0.67
CA ILE A 106 -12.06 24.36 1.25
C ILE A 106 -11.77 24.20 2.75
N LEU A 107 -12.74 24.59 3.58
CA LEU A 107 -12.71 24.41 5.03
C LEU A 107 -12.91 22.93 5.36
N THR A 108 -11.82 22.20 5.54
CA THR A 108 -11.82 20.85 6.10
C THR A 108 -11.74 20.96 7.61
N GLY A 109 -12.90 20.99 8.26
CA GLY A 109 -13.04 20.92 9.72
C GLY A 109 -12.66 19.56 10.28
#